data_AF-A0AAW4QAN9-F1
#
_entry.id   AF-A0AAW4QAN9-F1
#
_cell.length_a   1.000
_cell.length_b   1.000
_cell.length_c   1.000
_cell.angle_alpha   90.00
_cell.angle_beta   90.00
_cell.angle_gamma   90.00
#
_symmetry.space_group_name_H-M   'P 1'
#
loop_
_entity.id
_entity.type
_entity.pdbx_description
1 polymer ?
#
loop_
_entity_poly.entity_id
_entity_poly.type
_entity_poly.pdbx_seq_one_letter_code
_entity_poly.pdbx_strand_id
1 'polypeptide(L)'
;MLVSSRRHQLDTERLTSQVQRRDEVIAGLEARIEVLERTRHDFVEEMRYVLESGACVLAREDEARRDALKTVGHVLPYLLSGKRHWSEPAHLEAAASARSEAQKLAEVHGFVLPTDPEEAVKAMLALAMMLFTPEQSLPVEGLRVLYPAKA
;
A
#
# COMPACT_ATOMS: atom_id res chain seq x y z
N MET A 1 1.83 -48.46 -37.32
CA MET A 1 2.19 -47.71 -36.09
C MET A 1 2.72 -46.29 -36.35
N LEU A 2 3.36 -45.98 -37.49
CA LEU A 2 3.95 -44.66 -37.81
C LEU A 2 2.99 -43.45 -37.77
N VAL A 3 1.71 -43.64 -38.12
CA VAL A 3 0.72 -42.55 -38.17
C VAL A 3 0.36 -42.02 -36.77
N SER A 4 0.34 -42.87 -35.74
CA SER A 4 0.07 -42.43 -34.35
C SER A 4 1.21 -41.63 -33.75
N SER A 5 2.46 -41.98 -34.11
CA SER A 5 3.66 -41.27 -33.64
C SER A 5 3.75 -39.86 -34.22
N ARG A 6 3.44 -39.68 -35.51
CA ARG A 6 3.42 -38.35 -36.13
C ARG A 6 2.33 -37.43 -35.57
N ARG A 7 1.14 -37.98 -35.29
CA ARG A 7 0.05 -37.22 -34.68
C ARG A 7 0.40 -36.81 -33.24
N HIS A 8 0.95 -37.72 -32.45
CA HIS A 8 1.46 -37.39 -31.13
C HIS A 8 2.55 -36.34 -31.16
N GLN A 9 3.48 -36.41 -32.12
CA GLN A 9 4.53 -35.40 -32.26
C GLN A 9 3.96 -34.01 -32.55
N LEU A 10 3.00 -33.90 -33.48
CA LEU A 10 2.31 -32.63 -33.77
C LEU A 10 1.53 -32.10 -32.57
N ASP A 11 0.85 -32.98 -31.84
CA ASP A 11 0.14 -32.61 -30.62
C ASP A 11 1.11 -32.14 -29.53
N THR A 12 2.27 -32.78 -29.37
CA THR A 12 3.31 -32.33 -28.44
C THR A 12 3.91 -30.99 -28.85
N GLU A 13 4.23 -30.79 -30.13
CA GLU A 13 4.76 -29.52 -30.64
C GLU A 13 3.76 -28.38 -30.42
N ARG A 14 2.47 -28.63 -30.69
CA ARG A 14 1.39 -27.68 -30.43
C ARG A 14 1.29 -27.32 -28.95
N LEU A 15 1.33 -28.30 -28.06
CA LEU A 15 1.29 -28.07 -26.61
C LEU A 15 2.53 -27.30 -26.15
N THR A 16 3.71 -27.63 -26.65
CA THR A 16 4.95 -26.89 -26.34
C THR A 16 4.85 -25.44 -26.77
N SER A 17 4.38 -25.13 -27.99
CA SER A 17 4.18 -23.76 -28.43
C SER A 17 3.12 -23.01 -27.61
N GLN A 18 2.07 -23.71 -27.15
CA GLN A 18 1.06 -23.12 -26.27
C GLN A 18 1.61 -22.79 -24.89
N VAL A 19 2.46 -23.65 -24.32
CA VAL A 19 3.14 -23.42 -23.04
C VAL A 19 4.09 -22.23 -23.17
N GLN A 20 4.96 -22.22 -24.19
CA GLN A 20 5.89 -21.11 -24.43
C GLN A 20 5.18 -19.76 -24.55
N ARG A 21 4.06 -19.71 -25.30
CA ARG A 21 3.27 -18.48 -25.42
C ARG A 21 2.64 -18.04 -24.10
N ARG A 22 2.25 -18.98 -23.24
CA ARG A 22 1.74 -18.65 -21.90
C ARG A 22 2.85 -18.11 -21.01
N ASP A 23 4.04 -18.70 -21.06
CA ASP A 23 5.19 -18.25 -20.29
C ASP A 23 5.59 -16.81 -20.68
N GLU A 24 5.57 -16.48 -21.97
CA GLU A 24 5.78 -15.11 -22.47
C GLU A 24 4.74 -14.12 -21.94
N VAL A 25 3.46 -14.50 -21.92
CA VAL A 25 2.38 -13.67 -21.39
C VAL A 25 2.53 -13.49 -19.87
N ILE A 26 2.86 -14.55 -19.15
CA ILE A 26 3.08 -14.50 -17.69
C ILE A 26 4.23 -13.56 -17.37
N ALA A 27 5.39 -13.72 -18.03
CA ALA A 27 6.54 -12.84 -17.83
C ALA A 27 6.19 -11.37 -18.15
N GLY A 28 5.40 -11.13 -19.20
CA GLY A 28 4.91 -9.79 -19.53
C GLY A 28 3.97 -9.20 -18.48
N LEU A 29 3.13 -10.02 -17.83
CA LEU A 29 2.25 -9.58 -16.75
C LEU A 29 3.03 -9.33 -15.46
N GLU A 30 3.99 -10.19 -15.12
CA GLU A 30 4.87 -10.03 -13.95
C GLU A 30 5.65 -8.71 -14.03
N ALA A 31 6.27 -8.41 -15.17
CA ALA A 31 6.98 -7.15 -15.38
C ALA A 31 6.05 -5.93 -15.24
N ARG A 32 4.81 -6.02 -15.71
CA ARG A 32 3.82 -4.94 -15.57
C ARG A 32 3.37 -4.76 -14.12
N ILE A 33 3.17 -5.85 -13.38
CA ILE A 33 2.82 -5.80 -11.96
C ILE A 33 3.93 -5.11 -11.17
N GLU A 34 5.19 -5.50 -11.39
CA GLU A 34 6.33 -4.88 -10.70
C GLU A 34 6.40 -3.36 -10.93
N VAL A 35 6.21 -2.91 -12.17
CA VAL A 35 6.18 -1.47 -12.49
C VAL A 35 5.02 -0.75 -11.80
N LEU A 36 3.84 -1.37 -11.74
CA LEU A 36 2.67 -0.78 -11.08
C LEU A 36 2.85 -0.71 -9.56
N GLU A 37 3.38 -1.76 -8.94
CA GLU A 37 3.68 -1.78 -7.51
C GLU A 37 4.72 -0.71 -7.15
N ARG A 38 5.78 -0.59 -7.95
CA ARG A 38 6.78 0.47 -7.81
C ARG A 38 6.15 1.85 -7.91
N THR A 39 5.35 2.09 -8.95
CA THR A 39 4.73 3.41 -9.19
C THR A 39 3.85 3.82 -8.01
N ARG A 40 3.08 2.87 -7.46
CA ARG A 40 2.24 3.11 -6.28
C ARG A 40 3.07 3.38 -5.03
N HIS A 41 4.16 2.64 -4.84
CA HIS A 41 5.10 2.88 -3.74
C HIS A 41 5.73 4.28 -3.82
N ASP A 42 6.23 4.65 -5.00
CA ASP A 42 6.87 5.95 -5.24
C ASP A 42 5.87 7.09 -4.94
N PHE A 43 4.61 6.96 -5.34
CA PHE A 43 3.56 7.92 -4.98
C PHE A 43 3.38 8.07 -3.45
N VAL A 44 3.33 6.96 -2.72
CA VAL A 44 3.18 6.99 -1.26
C VAL A 44 4.42 7.56 -0.57
N GLU A 45 5.60 7.32 -1.13
CA GLU A 45 6.84 7.92 -0.66
C GLU A 45 6.86 9.45 -0.86
N GLU A 46 6.41 9.94 -2.02
CA GLU A 46 6.26 11.39 -2.24
C GLU A 46 5.27 12.00 -1.25
N MET A 47 4.15 11.31 -1.00
CA MET A 47 3.18 11.76 0.00
C MET A 47 3.78 11.82 1.41
N ARG A 48 4.67 10.89 1.80
CA ARG A 48 5.40 11.00 3.07
C ARG A 48 6.12 12.35 3.17
N TYR A 49 6.88 12.74 2.16
CA TYR A 49 7.64 13.99 2.20
C TYR A 49 6.73 15.23 2.28
N VAL A 50 5.58 15.19 1.62
CA VAL A 50 4.55 16.24 1.73
C VAL A 50 4.03 16.33 3.16
N LEU A 51 3.70 15.20 3.78
CA LEU A 51 3.19 15.15 5.16
C LEU A 51 4.24 15.59 6.18
N GLU A 52 5.50 15.16 6.02
CA GLU A 52 6.62 15.61 6.87
C GLU A 52 6.84 17.12 6.77
N SER A 53 6.77 17.67 5.55
CA SER A 53 6.88 19.11 5.31
C SER A 53 5.71 19.86 5.94
N GLY A 54 4.48 19.37 5.74
CA GLY A 54 3.29 19.96 6.34
C GLY A 54 3.29 19.89 7.88
N ALA A 55 3.79 18.80 8.47
CA ALA A 55 3.97 18.71 9.91
C ALA A 55 4.96 19.77 10.44
N CYS A 56 6.01 20.09 9.68
CA CYS A 56 6.93 21.17 10.04
C CYS A 56 6.24 22.55 10.07
N VAL A 57 5.23 22.77 9.23
CA VAL A 57 4.44 24.01 9.22
C VAL A 57 3.54 24.09 10.47
N LEU A 58 2.86 22.99 10.82
CA LEU A 58 1.98 22.93 12.00
C LEU A 58 2.74 22.95 13.34
N ALA A 59 4.06 22.76 13.33
CA ALA A 59 4.88 22.63 14.54
C ALA A 59 4.83 23.84 15.49
N ARG A 60 4.31 25.00 15.05
CA ARG A 60 4.17 26.21 15.87
C ARG A 60 2.82 26.33 16.58
N GLU A 61 1.84 25.55 16.14
CA GLU A 61 0.43 25.73 16.52
C GLU A 61 -0.08 24.57 17.37
N ASP A 62 0.27 23.33 17.01
CA ASP A 62 -0.23 22.13 17.68
C ASP A 62 0.78 20.97 17.57
N GLU A 63 1.46 20.68 18.68
CA GLU A 63 2.47 19.62 18.76
C GLU A 63 1.85 18.23 18.54
N ALA A 64 0.64 18.00 19.04
CA ALA A 64 -0.04 16.71 18.89
C ALA A 64 -0.41 16.44 17.43
N ARG A 65 -0.91 17.44 16.69
CA ARG A 65 -1.19 17.30 15.25
C ARG A 65 0.07 17.13 14.42
N ARG A 66 1.13 17.88 14.76
CA ARG A 66 2.45 17.73 14.13
C ARG A 66 2.93 16.28 14.28
N ASP A 67 2.92 15.74 15.48
CA ASP A 67 3.42 14.39 15.75
C ASP A 67 2.55 13.34 15.07
N ALA A 68 1.22 13.49 15.09
CA ALA A 68 0.31 12.64 14.35
C ALA A 68 0.60 12.65 12.83
N LEU A 69 0.80 13.81 12.21
CA LEU A 69 1.15 13.89 10.77
C LEU A 69 2.49 13.26 10.45
N LYS A 70 3.50 13.42 11.33
CA LYS A 70 4.80 12.75 11.17
C LYS A 70 4.63 11.24 11.22
N THR A 71 3.83 10.72 12.17
CA THR A 71 3.51 9.30 12.24
C THR A 71 2.82 8.85 10.95
N VAL A 72 1.81 9.58 10.45
CA VAL A 72 1.16 9.24 9.18
C VAL A 72 2.18 9.16 8.03
N GLY A 73 3.03 10.19 7.87
CA GLY A 73 4.07 10.17 6.83
C GLY A 73 5.01 8.97 6.97
N HIS A 74 5.47 8.68 8.18
CA HIS A 74 6.36 7.57 8.45
C HIS A 74 5.77 6.22 8.05
N VAL A 75 4.52 5.93 8.45
CA VAL A 75 3.92 4.60 8.32
C VAL A 75 3.44 4.29 6.91
N LEU A 76 3.13 5.31 6.10
CA LEU A 76 2.49 5.18 4.80
C LEU A 76 3.20 4.18 3.85
N PRO A 77 4.51 4.30 3.56
CA PRO A 77 5.21 3.36 2.68
C PRO A 77 5.20 1.92 3.20
N TYR A 78 5.34 1.76 4.53
CA TYR A 78 5.33 0.46 5.17
C TYR A 78 3.96 -0.21 5.13
N LEU A 79 2.88 0.55 5.27
CA LEU A 79 1.52 0.02 5.16
C LEU A 79 1.24 -0.54 3.77
N LEU A 80 1.78 0.10 2.73
CA LEU A 80 1.55 -0.32 1.35
C LEU A 80 2.40 -1.54 0.95
N SER A 81 3.72 -1.46 1.14
CA SER A 81 4.67 -2.42 0.57
C SER A 81 5.60 -3.08 1.60
N GLY A 82 5.50 -2.70 2.87
CA GLY A 82 6.41 -3.13 3.93
C GLY A 82 7.83 -2.56 3.80
N LYS A 83 8.02 -1.56 2.94
CA LYS A 83 9.32 -0.95 2.65
C LYS A 83 9.30 0.55 2.94
N ARG A 84 10.48 1.11 3.22
CA ARG A 84 10.66 2.55 3.30
C ARG A 84 10.84 3.19 1.91
N HIS A 85 11.65 2.54 1.09
CA HIS A 85 11.98 2.90 -0.29
C HIS A 85 11.84 1.68 -1.18
N TRP A 86 11.45 1.84 -2.45
CA TRP A 86 11.24 0.68 -3.33
C TRP A 86 12.50 -0.17 -3.51
N SER A 87 13.65 0.49 -3.62
CA SER A 87 14.97 -0.13 -3.78
C SER A 87 15.48 -0.87 -2.55
N GLU A 88 14.85 -0.69 -1.40
CA GLU A 88 15.22 -1.36 -0.16
C GLU A 88 14.47 -2.71 -0.02
N PRO A 89 15.08 -3.70 0.64
CA PRO A 89 14.38 -4.92 0.99
C PRO A 89 13.24 -4.62 1.96
N ALA A 90 12.17 -5.44 1.91
CA ALA A 90 11.11 -5.35 2.90
C ALA A 90 11.63 -5.78 4.28
N HIS A 91 11.41 -4.94 5.29
CA HIS A 91 11.82 -5.21 6.66
C HIS A 91 10.57 -5.54 7.50
N LEU A 92 10.30 -6.83 7.71
CA LEU A 92 9.07 -7.31 8.36
C LEU A 92 8.84 -6.70 9.74
N GLU A 93 9.89 -6.54 10.55
CA GLU A 93 9.79 -5.94 11.88
C GLU A 93 9.44 -4.44 11.81
N ALA A 94 10.08 -3.70 10.90
CA ALA A 94 9.78 -2.28 10.70
C ALA A 94 8.35 -2.09 10.17
N ALA A 95 7.92 -2.93 9.24
CA ALA A 95 6.55 -2.92 8.73
C ALA A 95 5.51 -3.24 9.82
N ALA A 96 5.80 -4.22 10.68
CA ALA A 96 4.95 -4.55 11.82
C ALA A 96 4.90 -3.42 12.86
N SER A 97 6.03 -2.75 13.13
CA SER A 97 6.08 -1.58 14.02
C SER A 97 5.26 -0.44 13.45
N ALA A 98 5.48 -0.07 12.19
CA ALA A 98 4.74 0.98 11.50
C ALA A 98 3.23 0.68 11.47
N ARG A 99 2.86 -0.59 11.25
CA ARG A 99 1.45 -1.03 11.31
C ARG A 99 0.85 -0.84 12.71
N SER A 100 1.60 -1.18 13.76
CA SER A 100 1.18 -0.99 15.15
C SER A 100 1.01 0.50 15.50
N GLU A 101 1.93 1.35 15.05
CA GLU A 101 1.85 2.81 15.23
C GLU A 101 0.63 3.39 14.51
N ALA A 102 0.41 3.00 13.25
CA ALA A 102 -0.75 3.42 12.48
C ALA A 102 -2.07 2.96 13.12
N GLN A 103 -2.11 1.74 13.68
CA GLN A 103 -3.26 1.22 14.40
C GLN A 103 -3.57 2.04 15.65
N LYS A 104 -2.56 2.33 16.48
CA LYS A 104 -2.72 3.17 17.68
C LYS A 104 -3.25 4.56 17.31
N LEU A 105 -2.70 5.15 16.25
CA LEU A 105 -3.14 6.45 15.76
C LEU A 105 -4.61 6.40 15.29
N ALA A 106 -4.99 5.39 14.51
CA ALA A 106 -6.37 5.18 14.09
C ALA A 106 -7.33 5.07 15.28
N GLU A 107 -6.95 4.30 16.31
CA GLU A 107 -7.76 4.10 17.51
C GLU A 107 -7.98 5.40 18.29
N VAL A 108 -6.94 6.23 18.43
CA VAL A 108 -7.06 7.57 19.03
C VAL A 108 -8.09 8.44 18.28
N HIS A 109 -8.22 8.23 16.96
CA HIS A 109 -9.19 8.92 16.12
C HIS A 109 -10.53 8.19 15.95
N GLY A 110 -10.74 7.09 16.68
CA GLY A 110 -12.01 6.39 16.83
C GLY A 110 -12.31 5.32 15.77
N PHE A 111 -11.31 4.87 15.02
CA PHE A 111 -11.50 3.81 14.01
C PHE A 111 -10.40 2.74 14.09
N VAL A 112 -10.69 1.55 13.57
CA VAL A 112 -9.72 0.47 13.40
C VAL A 112 -9.06 0.60 12.04
N LEU A 113 -7.75 0.44 11.97
CA LEU A 113 -7.06 0.51 10.69
C LEU A 113 -7.45 -0.69 9.79
N PRO A 114 -7.87 -0.47 8.54
CA PRO A 114 -8.20 -1.55 7.61
C PRO A 114 -7.04 -2.51 7.41
N THR A 115 -7.30 -3.81 7.21
CA THR A 115 -6.25 -4.82 6.98
C THR A 115 -5.72 -4.79 5.56
N ASP A 116 -6.54 -4.36 4.60
CA ASP A 116 -6.11 -4.16 3.22
C ASP A 116 -5.10 -2.99 3.13
N PRO A 117 -3.93 -3.17 2.51
CA PRO A 117 -2.89 -2.13 2.39
C PRO A 117 -3.37 -0.83 1.75
N GLU A 118 -4.20 -0.91 0.69
CA GLU A 118 -4.69 0.28 -0.02
C GLU A 118 -5.67 1.05 0.85
N GLU A 119 -6.61 0.35 1.47
CA GLU A 119 -7.57 0.98 2.37
C GLU A 119 -6.90 1.54 3.63
N ALA A 120 -5.84 0.90 4.13
CA ALA A 120 -5.05 1.43 5.23
C ALA A 120 -4.37 2.75 4.87
N VAL A 121 -3.75 2.84 3.68
CA VAL A 121 -3.15 4.07 3.17
C VAL A 121 -4.20 5.16 2.97
N LYS A 122 -5.35 4.84 2.34
CA LYS A 122 -6.45 5.80 2.15
C LYS A 122 -6.98 6.31 3.49
N ALA A 123 -7.15 5.43 4.48
CA ALA A 123 -7.61 5.81 5.81
C ALA A 123 -6.62 6.77 6.50
N MET A 124 -5.32 6.50 6.38
CA MET A 124 -4.26 7.36 6.89
C MET A 124 -4.19 8.71 6.18
N LEU A 125 -4.39 8.76 4.86
CA LEU A 125 -4.47 10.02 4.11
C LEU A 125 -5.71 10.84 4.46
N ALA A 126 -6.87 10.19 4.63
CA ALA A 126 -8.09 10.84 5.13
C ALA A 126 -7.88 11.43 6.52
N LEU A 127 -7.17 10.71 7.39
CA LEU A 127 -6.77 11.24 8.69
C LEU A 127 -5.84 12.46 8.55
N ALA A 128 -4.84 12.39 7.67
CA ALA A 128 -3.94 13.53 7.41
C ALA A 128 -4.69 14.77 6.93
N MET A 129 -5.71 14.61 6.07
CA MET A 129 -6.56 15.72 5.63
C MET A 129 -7.24 16.42 6.82
N MET A 130 -7.83 15.64 7.73
CA MET A 130 -8.44 16.19 8.94
C MET A 130 -7.40 16.83 9.88
N LEU A 131 -6.19 16.28 9.98
CA LEU A 131 -5.12 16.85 10.80
C LEU A 131 -4.64 18.20 10.27
N PHE A 132 -4.58 18.39 8.95
CA PHE A 132 -4.30 19.69 8.33
C PHE A 132 -5.47 20.67 8.46
N THR A 133 -6.69 20.18 8.29
CA THR A 133 -7.90 21.00 8.23
C THR A 133 -9.00 20.28 8.99
N PRO A 134 -9.16 20.55 10.30
CA PRO A 134 -10.12 19.85 11.17
C PRO A 134 -11.56 19.90 10.66
N GLU A 135 -11.91 20.92 9.89
CA GLU A 135 -13.23 21.08 9.26
C GLU A 135 -13.51 19.98 8.20
N GLN A 136 -12.47 19.31 7.70
CA GLN A 136 -12.56 18.17 6.77
C GLN A 136 -12.62 16.83 7.51
N SER A 137 -13.49 16.72 8.52
CA SER A 137 -13.64 15.50 9.33
C SER A 137 -14.49 14.40 8.67
N LEU A 138 -15.32 14.74 7.69
CA LEU A 138 -16.26 13.82 7.04
C LEU A 138 -15.63 12.49 6.57
N PRO A 139 -14.44 12.47 5.94
CA PRO A 139 -13.79 11.21 5.57
C PRO A 139 -13.49 10.32 6.79
N VAL A 140 -13.02 10.91 7.91
CA VAL A 140 -12.72 10.18 9.14
C VAL A 140 -14.00 9.71 9.83
N GLU A 141 -15.08 10.48 9.77
CA GLU A 141 -16.40 10.03 10.24
C GLU A 141 -16.88 8.80 9.46
N GLY A 142 -16.69 8.79 8.14
CA GLY A 142 -16.94 7.60 7.32
C GLY A 142 -16.12 6.38 7.77
N LEU A 143 -14.84 6.58 8.10
CA LEU A 143 -13.98 5.51 8.62
C LEU A 143 -14.48 4.96 9.95
N ARG A 144 -14.98 5.80 10.87
CA ARG A 144 -15.55 5.36 12.15
C ARG A 144 -16.79 4.48 11.97
N VAL A 145 -17.54 4.68 10.89
CA VAL A 145 -18.70 3.85 10.55
C VAL A 145 -18.27 2.54 9.89
N LEU A 146 -17.34 2.59 8.94
CA LEU A 146 -16.89 1.42 8.19
C LEU A 146 -15.99 0.49 9.02
N TYR A 147 -15.16 1.07 9.89
CA TYR A 147 -14.17 0.38 10.71
C TYR A 147 -14.27 0.87 12.17
N PRO A 148 -15.38 0.60 12.87
CA PRO A 148 -15.60 1.11 14.21
C PRO A 148 -14.57 0.58 15.19
N ALA A 149 -13.97 1.48 15.99
CA ALA A 149 -13.26 1.07 17.20
C ALA A 149 -14.26 0.40 18.15
N LYS A 150 -13.87 -0.70 18.80
CA LYS A 150 -14.71 -1.33 19.83
C LYS A 150 -14.94 -0.30 20.94
N ALA A 151 -16.21 -0.08 21.29
CA ALA A 151 -16.64 0.79 22.37
C ALA A 151 -16.11 0.35 23.74
#